data_AF-A0A6J1SX17-F1
#
_entry.id   AF-A0A6J1SX17-F1
#
_cell.length_a   1.000
_cell.length_b   1.000
_cell.length_c   1.000
_cell.angle_alpha   90.00
_cell.angle_beta   90.00
_cell.angle_gamma   90.00
#
_symmetry.space_group_name_H-M   'P 1'
#
loop_
_entity.id
_entity.type
_entity.pdbx_description
1 polymer ?
#
loop_
_entity_poly.entity_id
_entity_poly.type
_entity_poly.pdbx_seq_one_letter_code
_entity_poly.pdbx_strand_id
1 'polypeptide(L)'
;MYRYAMLAAVLLPVSLAALCPCPPTSENSPVCGSDGRTYSSECQLQCADQPGLYATHSGACTTTETAAARRRRYTVEYKDWVKCHKERQCRLPHDGSCSECGADDRNCEIMCYWDCSCGCGGLPTGTGRDEDSYDRWYKCYAERRCSSKADECGKNCHNEVCQDSCDEDYLKCGCGCVQVVLAGSIASPTTSTGLAPTASSTSGSSTDRPDHSMPVRELWDYVLMFVTACACACVCACVCACVLARAGVPVTCCTMNITHRSSRGSPDEGQQDPETEMTSK
;
A
#
# COMPACT_ATOMS: atom_id res chain seq x y z
N MET A 1 -26.18 14.04 38.20
CA MET A 1 -25.31 14.99 37.47
C MET A 1 -23.82 14.61 37.49
N TYR A 2 -23.37 13.54 38.17
CA TYR A 2 -21.94 13.16 38.23
C TYR A 2 -21.47 12.08 37.22
N ARG A 3 -22.35 11.57 36.35
CA ARG A 3 -21.99 10.48 35.41
C ARG A 3 -21.35 10.94 34.10
N TYR A 4 -21.49 12.21 33.73
CA TYR A 4 -20.90 12.76 32.50
C TYR A 4 -19.56 13.46 32.71
N ALA A 5 -19.18 13.74 33.96
CA ALA A 5 -17.92 14.43 34.28
C ALA A 5 -16.68 13.53 34.11
N MET A 6 -16.84 12.20 34.17
CA MET A 6 -15.72 11.25 34.01
C MET A 6 -15.39 10.93 32.54
N LEU A 7 -16.28 11.22 31.60
CA LEU A 7 -16.07 10.93 30.17
C LEU A 7 -15.27 12.03 29.46
N ALA A 8 -15.17 13.23 30.03
CA ALA A 8 -14.45 14.35 29.43
C ALA A 8 -12.93 14.33 29.68
N ALA A 9 -12.44 13.50 30.61
CA ALA A 9 -11.02 13.44 30.99
C ALA A 9 -10.20 12.39 30.21
N VAL A 10 -10.82 11.61 29.32
CA VAL A 10 -10.14 10.53 28.57
C VAL A 10 -9.84 10.92 27.11
N LEU A 11 -10.30 12.08 26.64
CA LEU A 11 -10.12 12.53 25.25
C LEU A 11 -8.89 13.42 24.99
N LEU A 12 -7.98 13.55 25.96
CA LEU A 12 -6.62 14.06 25.76
C LEU A 12 -5.71 13.24 26.68
N PRO A 13 -4.92 12.28 26.18
CA PRO A 13 -3.92 12.50 25.13
C PRO A 13 -3.92 11.36 24.08
N VAL A 14 -2.95 11.35 23.18
CA VAL A 14 -2.69 10.30 22.16
C VAL A 14 -3.39 10.53 20.82
N SER A 15 -3.08 11.67 20.20
CA SER A 15 -2.84 11.71 18.75
C SER A 15 -1.68 12.65 18.43
N LEU A 16 -0.59 12.53 19.18
CA LEU A 16 0.72 13.10 18.82
C LEU A 16 1.69 11.98 18.42
N ALA A 17 1.21 10.97 17.69
CA ALA A 17 2.11 10.08 17.00
C ALA A 17 2.58 10.79 15.71
N ALA A 18 3.89 11.01 15.64
CA ALA A 18 4.67 11.23 14.42
C ALA A 18 4.64 12.61 13.74
N LEU A 19 4.74 13.70 14.50
CA LEU A 19 5.48 14.87 14.01
C LEU A 19 6.80 14.91 14.77
N CYS A 20 7.87 14.34 14.23
CA CYS A 20 9.21 14.64 14.72
C CYS A 20 9.56 16.06 14.31
N PRO A 21 9.63 17.00 15.26
CA PRO A 21 10.06 18.34 14.96
C PRO A 21 11.59 18.31 14.92
N CYS A 22 12.17 17.85 13.81
CA CYS A 22 13.60 18.08 13.56
C CYS A 22 13.75 19.53 13.07
N PRO A 23 14.58 20.36 13.73
CA PRO A 23 14.78 21.75 13.32
C PRO A 23 15.33 21.81 11.88
N PRO A 24 14.83 22.71 11.02
CA PRO A 24 15.13 22.69 9.58
C PRO A 24 16.58 22.98 9.19
N THR A 25 17.48 23.35 10.10
CA THR A 25 18.91 23.56 9.83
C THR A 25 19.67 23.50 11.16
N SER A 26 20.67 22.63 11.34
CA SER A 26 22.09 23.03 11.18
C SER A 26 23.08 21.88 10.93
N GLU A 27 22.63 20.65 10.73
CA GLU A 27 23.50 19.54 10.36
C GLU A 27 22.94 18.80 9.14
N ASN A 28 23.36 19.24 7.94
CA ASN A 28 23.42 18.35 6.77
C ASN A 28 24.55 17.33 6.96
N SER A 29 24.54 16.65 8.10
CA SER A 29 25.48 15.62 8.50
C SER A 29 24.73 14.30 8.33
N PRO A 30 24.66 13.75 7.11
CA PRO A 30 23.97 12.49 6.90
C PRO A 30 24.58 11.42 7.80
N VAL A 31 23.76 10.47 8.25
CA VAL A 31 24.21 9.31 9.03
C VAL A 31 23.73 8.03 8.38
N CYS A 32 24.54 6.98 8.44
CA CYS A 32 24.14 5.66 7.98
C CYS A 32 23.52 4.88 9.15
N GLY A 33 22.27 4.47 9.01
CA GLY A 33 21.59 3.62 9.99
C GLY A 33 22.03 2.16 9.92
N SER A 34 21.81 1.42 11.00
CA SER A 34 22.01 -0.04 11.08
C SER A 34 21.13 -0.84 10.09
N ASP A 35 20.10 -0.18 9.57
CA ASP A 35 19.20 -0.62 8.49
C ASP A 35 19.72 -0.26 7.08
N GLY A 36 20.95 0.24 6.97
CA GLY A 36 21.62 0.66 5.74
C GLY A 36 20.85 1.72 4.96
N ARG A 37 20.05 2.55 5.64
CA ARG A 37 19.47 3.77 5.09
C ARG A 37 20.29 4.98 5.51
N THR A 38 20.42 5.94 4.60
CA THR A 38 20.98 7.26 4.90
C THR A 38 19.89 8.16 5.45
N TYR A 39 20.06 8.63 6.68
CA TYR A 39 19.20 9.64 7.29
C TYR A 39 19.87 11.02 7.10
N SER A 40 19.08 12.07 6.88
CA SER A 40 19.67 13.39 6.58
C SER A 40 20.34 14.02 7.81
N SER A 41 20.00 13.53 9.01
CA SER A 41 20.61 13.89 10.29
C SER A 41 20.38 12.81 11.34
N GLU A 42 21.13 12.87 12.43
CA GLU A 42 20.91 12.02 13.62
C GLU A 42 19.49 12.20 14.20
N CYS A 43 18.96 13.42 14.18
CA CYS A 43 17.58 13.69 14.60
C CYS A 43 16.57 12.90 13.77
N GLN A 44 16.75 12.83 12.45
CA GLN A 44 15.87 12.04 11.59
C GLN A 44 16.02 10.53 11.82
N LEU A 45 17.21 10.05 12.16
CA LEU A 45 17.42 8.65 12.51
C LEU A 45 16.66 8.30 13.80
N GLN A 46 16.81 9.12 14.84
CA GLN A 46 16.10 8.93 16.12
C GLN A 46 14.59 9.06 15.96
N CYS A 47 14.16 9.95 15.08
CA CYS A 47 12.77 10.15 14.73
C CYS A 47 12.09 8.90 14.13
N ALA A 48 12.84 8.09 13.39
CA ALA A 48 12.29 6.92 12.72
C ALA A 48 11.76 5.86 13.70
N ASP A 49 12.16 5.94 14.98
CA ASP A 49 11.64 5.17 16.12
C ASP A 49 11.49 3.66 15.81
N GLN A 50 12.48 3.11 15.11
CA GLN A 50 12.53 1.69 14.78
C GLN A 50 13.34 0.93 15.84
N PRO A 51 12.81 -0.17 16.41
CA PRO A 51 13.54 -0.99 17.37
C PRO A 51 14.88 -1.47 16.80
N GLY A 52 15.98 -1.19 17.51
CA GLY A 52 17.33 -1.58 17.09
C GLY A 52 17.95 -0.72 15.98
N LEU A 53 17.32 0.40 15.62
CA LEU A 53 17.90 1.39 14.72
C LEU A 53 18.88 2.30 15.46
N TYR A 54 20.12 2.37 14.97
CA TYR A 54 21.15 3.25 15.49
C TYR A 54 22.08 3.68 14.36
N ALA A 55 22.75 4.83 14.50
CA ALA A 55 23.77 5.27 13.57
C ALA A 55 24.98 4.34 13.62
N THR A 56 25.33 3.73 12.49
CA THR A 56 26.54 2.90 12.34
C THR A 56 27.76 3.78 12.12
N HIS A 57 27.66 4.80 11.27
CA HIS A 57 28.71 5.79 11.06
C HIS A 57 28.15 7.13 10.57
N SER A 58 28.93 8.20 10.72
CA SER A 58 28.67 9.50 10.11
C SER A 58 28.91 9.44 8.59
N GLY A 59 28.15 10.19 7.82
CA GLY A 59 28.12 10.13 6.36
C GLY A 59 26.97 9.26 5.84
N ALA A 60 26.72 9.36 4.53
CA ALA A 60 25.76 8.50 3.85
C ALA A 60 26.24 7.04 3.81
N CYS A 61 25.32 6.08 3.85
CA CYS A 61 25.66 4.68 3.64
C CYS A 61 26.30 4.46 2.26
N THR A 62 27.30 3.59 2.22
CA THR A 62 27.91 3.09 0.99
C THR A 62 26.94 2.20 0.21
N THR A 63 27.26 1.98 -1.07
CA THR A 63 26.52 1.03 -1.92
C THR A 63 26.57 -0.40 -1.37
N THR A 64 27.68 -0.78 -0.72
CA THR A 64 27.83 -2.06 -0.03
C THR A 64 26.96 -2.18 1.22
N GLU A 65 26.86 -1.13 2.04
CA GLU A 65 26.02 -1.14 3.26
C GLU A 65 24.53 -1.12 2.92
N THR A 66 24.13 -0.30 1.94
CA THR A 66 22.74 -0.32 1.44
C THR A 66 22.39 -1.67 0.82
N ALA A 67 23.31 -2.32 0.10
CA ALA A 67 23.12 -3.66 -0.43
C ALA A 67 23.05 -4.72 0.69
N ALA A 68 23.90 -4.62 1.71
CA ALA A 68 23.90 -5.52 2.86
C ALA A 68 22.61 -5.38 3.69
N ALA A 69 22.11 -4.17 3.90
CA ALA A 69 20.89 -3.98 4.67
C ALA A 69 19.61 -4.26 3.86
N ARG A 70 19.65 -4.12 2.53
CA ARG A 70 18.60 -4.71 1.67
C ARG A 70 18.49 -6.23 1.85
N ARG A 71 19.59 -6.92 2.22
CA ARG A 71 19.55 -8.34 2.62
C ARG A 71 18.98 -8.56 4.04
N ARG A 72 18.97 -7.53 4.90
CA ARG A 72 18.40 -7.50 6.27
C ARG A 72 16.94 -7.03 6.32
N ARG A 73 16.28 -6.83 5.17
CA ARG A 73 14.84 -6.50 5.15
C ARG A 73 13.98 -7.62 5.78
N TYR A 74 14.54 -8.82 5.82
CA TYR A 74 13.97 -9.99 6.48
C TYR A 74 14.35 -9.97 7.95
N THR A 75 13.36 -10.12 8.83
CA THR A 75 13.56 -10.06 10.30
C THR A 75 13.65 -11.44 10.94
N VAL A 76 13.47 -12.50 10.15
CA VAL A 76 13.51 -13.90 10.60
C VAL A 76 14.63 -14.67 9.90
N GLU A 77 15.16 -15.67 10.60
CA GLU A 77 16.11 -16.63 10.05
C GLU A 77 15.42 -17.60 9.07
N TYR A 78 16.16 -18.17 8.11
CA TYR A 78 15.61 -19.09 7.11
C TYR A 78 14.85 -20.28 7.72
N LYS A 79 15.36 -20.85 8.82
CA LYS A 79 14.70 -21.99 9.50
C LYS A 79 13.34 -21.63 10.08
N ASP A 80 13.21 -20.43 10.65
CA ASP A 80 11.94 -19.94 11.18
C ASP A 80 10.97 -19.58 10.05
N TRP A 81 11.49 -19.06 8.94
CA TRP A 81 10.72 -18.85 7.72
C TRP A 81 10.13 -20.17 7.22
N VAL A 82 10.94 -21.20 6.98
CA VAL A 82 10.47 -22.51 6.49
C VAL A 82 9.46 -23.14 7.45
N LYS A 83 9.67 -23.01 8.76
CA LYS A 83 8.72 -23.43 9.77
C LYS A 83 7.37 -22.71 9.62
N CYS A 84 7.37 -21.39 9.58
CA CYS A 84 6.17 -20.58 9.36
C CYS A 84 5.46 -20.93 8.05
N HIS A 85 6.23 -21.11 6.97
CA HIS A 85 5.72 -21.45 5.65
C HIS A 85 4.94 -22.77 5.66
N LYS A 86 5.45 -23.77 6.41
CA LYS A 86 4.78 -25.05 6.60
C LYS A 86 3.54 -24.92 7.50
N GLU A 87 3.64 -24.20 8.61
CA GLU A 87 2.54 -24.01 9.57
C GLU A 87 1.37 -23.22 8.98
N ARG A 88 1.65 -22.20 8.15
CA ARG A 88 0.65 -21.41 7.42
C ARG A 88 0.21 -22.05 6.11
N GLN A 89 0.77 -23.22 5.76
CA GLN A 89 0.46 -23.94 4.52
C GLN A 89 0.56 -23.03 3.30
N CYS A 90 1.65 -22.25 3.19
CA CYS A 90 1.93 -21.41 2.03
C CYS A 90 2.28 -22.29 0.81
N ARG A 91 1.34 -23.06 0.26
CA ARG A 91 1.65 -24.13 -0.70
C ARG A 91 0.80 -24.06 -1.98
N LEU A 92 1.47 -24.33 -3.10
CA LEU A 92 0.87 -24.85 -4.33
C LEU A 92 0.99 -26.40 -4.33
N PRO A 93 -0.04 -27.20 -4.63
CA PRO A 93 -1.41 -26.86 -5.07
C PRO A 93 -2.52 -27.22 -4.04
N HIS A 94 -3.63 -26.48 -4.11
CA HIS A 94 -5.01 -26.82 -3.69
C HIS A 94 -5.35 -27.35 -2.26
N ASP A 95 -4.57 -27.08 -1.19
CA ASP A 95 -5.05 -27.41 0.19
C ASP A 95 -4.89 -26.34 1.30
N GLY A 96 -4.39 -25.13 1.00
CA GLY A 96 -4.13 -24.11 2.03
C GLY A 96 -4.08 -22.65 1.54
N SER A 97 -4.34 -21.73 2.48
CA SER A 97 -4.24 -20.24 2.52
C SER A 97 -4.67 -19.36 1.32
N CYS A 98 -4.91 -19.90 0.13
CA CYS A 98 -5.18 -19.15 -1.11
C CYS A 98 -6.60 -19.38 -1.65
N SER A 99 -7.56 -19.70 -0.77
CA SER A 99 -8.97 -19.96 -1.12
C SER A 99 -9.71 -18.77 -1.74
N GLU A 100 -9.07 -17.60 -1.75
CA GLU A 100 -9.54 -16.36 -2.35
C GLU A 100 -9.26 -16.25 -3.85
N CYS A 101 -8.41 -17.13 -4.41
CA CYS A 101 -8.17 -17.21 -5.84
C CYS A 101 -9.24 -18.06 -6.54
N GLY A 102 -9.57 -17.71 -7.79
CA GLY A 102 -10.43 -18.53 -8.64
C GLY A 102 -9.77 -19.87 -8.99
N ALA A 103 -10.56 -20.89 -9.29
CA ALA A 103 -10.09 -22.26 -9.54
C ALA A 103 -9.05 -22.39 -10.68
N ASP A 104 -9.00 -21.43 -11.59
CA ASP A 104 -8.09 -21.40 -12.74
C ASP A 104 -7.14 -20.18 -12.72
N ASP A 105 -7.12 -19.41 -11.63
CA ASP A 105 -6.30 -18.19 -11.54
C ASP A 105 -4.90 -18.49 -10.98
N ARG A 106 -4.07 -19.09 -11.84
CA ARG A 106 -2.69 -19.44 -11.52
C ARG A 106 -1.83 -18.22 -11.14
N ASN A 107 -2.15 -17.05 -11.67
CA ASN A 107 -1.42 -15.82 -11.39
C ASN A 107 -1.72 -15.35 -9.95
N CYS A 108 -2.99 -15.36 -9.55
CA CYS A 108 -3.40 -15.12 -8.17
C CYS A 108 -2.74 -16.13 -7.22
N GLU A 109 -2.73 -17.41 -7.56
CA GLU A 109 -2.13 -18.45 -6.71
C GLU A 109 -0.63 -18.22 -6.49
N ILE A 110 0.11 -17.89 -7.55
CA ILE A 110 1.55 -17.56 -7.45
C ILE A 110 1.75 -16.36 -6.55
N MET A 111 0.95 -15.30 -6.74
CA MET A 111 1.07 -14.10 -5.92
C MET A 111 0.68 -14.35 -4.47
N CYS A 112 -0.34 -15.18 -4.21
CA CYS A 112 -0.73 -15.60 -2.87
C CYS A 112 0.36 -16.39 -2.17
N TYR A 113 1.00 -17.35 -2.88
CA TYR A 113 2.15 -18.09 -2.37
C TYR A 113 3.26 -17.13 -1.93
N TRP A 114 3.62 -16.17 -2.79
CA TRP A 114 4.66 -15.20 -2.49
C TRP A 114 4.26 -14.28 -1.34
N ASP A 115 3.03 -13.78 -1.31
CA ASP A 115 2.53 -12.96 -0.20
C ASP A 115 2.62 -13.73 1.13
N CYS A 116 2.13 -14.96 1.19
CA CYS A 116 2.20 -15.83 2.37
C CYS A 116 3.66 -16.09 2.80
N SER A 117 4.52 -16.48 1.86
CA SER A 117 5.92 -16.77 2.13
C SER A 117 6.70 -15.53 2.59
N CYS A 118 6.53 -14.39 1.94
CA CYS A 118 7.19 -13.15 2.32
C CYS A 118 6.70 -12.62 3.68
N GLY A 119 5.42 -12.85 4.00
CA GLY A 119 4.88 -12.57 5.33
C GLY A 119 5.55 -13.37 6.42
N CYS A 120 5.88 -14.65 6.16
CA CYS A 120 6.73 -15.43 7.06
C CYS A 120 8.13 -14.84 7.21
N GLY A 121 8.69 -14.29 6.13
CA GLY A 121 9.96 -13.55 6.13
C GLY A 121 9.96 -12.22 6.91
N GLY A 122 8.83 -11.82 7.50
CA GLY A 122 8.68 -10.56 8.23
C GLY A 122 8.48 -9.34 7.33
N LEU A 123 8.14 -9.54 6.06
CA LEU A 123 7.86 -8.45 5.13
C LEU A 123 6.38 -8.03 5.18
N PRO A 124 6.08 -6.74 4.92
CA PRO A 124 4.71 -6.30 4.74
C PRO A 124 4.09 -7.03 3.55
N THR A 125 2.87 -7.52 3.75
CA THR A 125 2.08 -8.34 2.81
C THR A 125 0.75 -7.64 2.55
N GLY A 126 0.10 -7.96 1.44
CA GLY A 126 -1.29 -7.56 1.20
C GLY A 126 -1.61 -6.68 -0.02
N THR A 127 -0.86 -6.73 -1.12
CA THR A 127 -1.23 -5.95 -2.34
C THR A 127 -1.01 -6.66 -3.68
N GLY A 128 -0.99 -7.98 -3.72
CA GLY A 128 -0.58 -8.72 -4.92
C GLY A 128 -1.69 -9.39 -5.72
N ARG A 129 -2.96 -8.96 -5.60
CA ARG A 129 -4.11 -9.65 -6.22
C ARG A 129 -4.88 -8.80 -7.22
N ASP A 130 -4.35 -7.65 -7.62
CA ASP A 130 -4.84 -6.97 -8.82
C ASP A 130 -4.38 -7.73 -10.08
N GLU A 131 -5.14 -7.59 -11.16
CA GLU A 131 -4.92 -8.30 -12.44
C GLU A 131 -3.47 -8.13 -12.96
N ASP A 132 -2.84 -6.96 -12.67
CA ASP A 132 -1.49 -6.59 -13.13
C ASP A 132 -0.37 -6.93 -12.12
N SER A 133 -0.70 -7.46 -10.94
CA SER A 133 0.27 -7.70 -9.86
C SER A 133 1.29 -8.75 -10.27
N TYR A 134 0.81 -9.83 -10.90
CA TYR A 134 1.65 -10.90 -11.39
C TYR A 134 2.62 -10.41 -12.46
N ASP A 135 2.16 -9.63 -13.44
CA ASP A 135 3.02 -9.17 -14.54
C ASP A 135 4.14 -8.26 -14.04
N ARG A 136 3.84 -7.34 -13.12
CA ARG A 136 4.84 -6.49 -12.47
C ARG A 136 5.85 -7.31 -11.66
N TRP A 137 5.36 -8.28 -10.89
CA TRP A 137 6.20 -9.19 -10.12
C TRP A 137 7.11 -10.02 -11.03
N TYR A 138 6.54 -10.64 -12.07
CA TYR A 138 7.25 -11.50 -13.02
C TYR A 138 8.32 -10.73 -13.79
N LYS A 139 8.00 -9.51 -14.23
CA LYS A 139 8.99 -8.61 -14.86
C LYS A 139 10.20 -8.39 -13.94
N CYS A 140 9.96 -8.01 -12.68
CA CYS A 140 11.04 -7.85 -11.70
C CYS A 140 11.81 -9.16 -11.47
N TYR A 141 11.10 -10.27 -11.33
CA TYR A 141 11.67 -11.59 -11.05
C TYR A 141 12.58 -12.06 -12.18
N ALA A 142 12.16 -11.87 -13.43
CA ALA A 142 12.91 -12.18 -14.63
C ALA A 142 14.14 -11.27 -14.81
N GLU A 143 13.97 -9.95 -14.68
CA GLU A 143 15.06 -8.98 -14.80
C GLU A 143 16.16 -9.22 -13.74
N ARG A 144 15.77 -9.58 -12.51
CA ARG A 144 16.71 -9.90 -11.43
C ARG A 144 17.32 -11.30 -11.54
N ARG A 145 16.80 -12.13 -12.45
CA ARG A 145 17.18 -13.53 -12.69
C ARG A 145 17.12 -14.37 -11.42
N CYS A 146 16.04 -14.23 -10.65
CA CYS A 146 15.91 -14.90 -9.35
C CYS A 146 16.03 -16.43 -9.48
N SER A 147 15.32 -17.03 -10.44
CA SER A 147 15.38 -18.49 -10.68
C SER A 147 16.77 -18.93 -11.15
N SER A 148 17.32 -18.29 -12.18
CA SER A 148 18.59 -18.74 -12.78
C SER A 148 19.77 -18.64 -11.81
N LYS A 149 19.80 -17.62 -10.95
CA LYS A 149 20.82 -17.49 -9.90
C LYS A 149 20.68 -18.57 -8.84
N ALA A 150 19.45 -18.92 -8.46
CA ALA A 150 19.20 -20.01 -7.51
C ALA A 150 19.64 -21.36 -8.10
N ASP A 151 19.34 -21.61 -9.38
CA ASP A 151 19.76 -22.84 -10.08
C ASP A 151 21.29 -22.95 -10.16
N GLU A 152 21.97 -21.85 -10.47
CA GLU A 152 23.44 -21.79 -10.50
C GLU A 152 24.04 -22.01 -9.10
N CYS A 153 23.45 -21.38 -8.07
CA CYS A 153 23.85 -21.54 -6.68
C CYS A 153 23.71 -23.01 -6.23
N GLY A 154 22.55 -23.62 -6.48
CA GLY A 154 22.28 -25.02 -6.11
C GLY A 154 23.23 -26.00 -6.79
N LYS A 155 23.58 -25.79 -8.07
CA LYS A 155 24.56 -26.64 -8.78
C LYS A 155 25.96 -26.57 -8.18
N ASN A 156 26.33 -25.44 -7.60
CA ASN A 156 27.65 -25.21 -7.01
C ASN A 156 27.67 -25.53 -5.51
N CYS A 157 26.55 -25.97 -4.91
CA CYS A 157 26.46 -26.34 -3.51
C CYS A 157 26.70 -27.83 -3.27
N HIS A 158 27.35 -28.13 -2.14
CA HIS A 158 27.74 -29.50 -1.76
C HIS A 158 27.33 -29.90 -0.35
N ASN A 159 26.59 -29.03 0.37
CA ASN A 159 26.10 -29.33 1.72
C ASN A 159 24.79 -28.57 2.01
N GLU A 160 24.10 -28.98 3.07
CA GLU A 160 22.80 -28.45 3.49
C GLU A 160 22.87 -26.95 3.85
N VAL A 161 23.94 -26.50 4.50
CA VAL A 161 24.12 -25.08 4.87
C VAL A 161 24.23 -24.19 3.63
N CYS A 162 24.93 -24.67 2.60
CA CYS A 162 25.04 -23.99 1.31
C CYS A 162 23.70 -23.96 0.60
N GLN A 163 22.97 -25.09 0.60
CA GLN A 163 21.65 -25.17 -0.01
C GLN A 163 20.65 -24.23 0.67
N ASP A 164 20.61 -24.22 2.00
CA ASP A 164 19.79 -23.29 2.80
C ASP A 164 20.09 -21.84 2.42
N SER A 165 21.36 -21.49 2.25
CA SER A 165 21.76 -20.14 1.82
C SER A 165 21.27 -19.80 0.40
N CYS A 166 21.31 -20.75 -0.53
CA CYS A 166 20.79 -20.53 -1.89
C CYS A 166 19.27 -20.37 -1.91
N ASP A 167 18.57 -21.20 -1.14
CA ASP A 167 17.11 -21.16 -1.02
C ASP A 167 16.65 -19.88 -0.32
N GLU A 168 17.40 -19.44 0.70
CA GLU A 168 17.20 -18.15 1.35
C GLU A 168 17.37 -17.01 0.34
N ASP A 169 18.48 -16.97 -0.40
CA ASP A 169 18.71 -15.93 -1.41
C ASP A 169 17.65 -15.92 -2.51
N TYR A 170 17.15 -17.09 -2.91
CA TYR A 170 16.05 -17.25 -3.85
C TYR A 170 14.75 -16.62 -3.33
N LEU A 171 14.34 -16.98 -2.12
CA LEU A 171 13.15 -16.43 -1.46
C LEU A 171 13.30 -14.91 -1.28
N LYS A 172 14.49 -14.45 -0.85
CA LYS A 172 14.79 -13.04 -0.69
C LYS A 172 14.68 -12.27 -2.02
N CYS A 173 15.04 -12.90 -3.13
CA CYS A 173 14.93 -12.31 -4.45
C CYS A 173 13.46 -12.12 -4.85
N GLY A 174 12.65 -13.18 -4.80
CA GLY A 174 11.24 -13.14 -5.18
C GLY A 174 10.41 -12.21 -4.28
N CYS A 175 10.67 -12.24 -2.97
CA CYS A 175 10.04 -11.33 -2.01
C CYS A 175 10.45 -9.87 -2.20
N GLY A 176 11.69 -9.61 -2.63
CA GLY A 176 12.08 -8.28 -3.06
C GLY A 176 11.24 -7.75 -4.22
N CYS A 177 10.76 -8.62 -5.11
CA CYS A 177 9.85 -8.23 -6.20
C CYS A 177 8.41 -8.03 -5.72
N VAL A 178 7.92 -8.76 -4.72
CA VAL A 178 6.62 -8.48 -4.08
C VAL A 178 6.60 -7.06 -3.53
N GLN A 179 7.69 -6.62 -2.90
CA GLN A 179 7.83 -5.25 -2.38
C GLN A 179 7.84 -4.18 -3.47
N VAL A 180 8.31 -4.50 -4.69
CA VAL A 180 8.23 -3.58 -5.84
C VAL A 180 6.78 -3.39 -6.28
N VAL A 181 5.99 -4.47 -6.30
CA VAL A 181 4.56 -4.41 -6.63
C VAL A 181 3.81 -3.55 -5.59
N LEU A 182 4.05 -3.80 -4.29
CA LEU A 182 3.53 -3.00 -3.18
C LEU A 182 3.80 -1.49 -3.33
N ALA A 183 5.04 -1.13 -3.66
CA ALA A 183 5.40 0.27 -3.87
C ALA A 183 4.72 0.89 -5.10
N GLY A 184 4.50 0.10 -6.17
CA GLY A 184 3.80 0.54 -7.36
C GLY A 184 2.31 0.79 -7.14
N SER A 185 1.64 0.02 -6.28
CA SER A 185 0.21 0.18 -5.98
C SER A 185 -0.10 1.41 -5.10
N ILE A 186 0.88 1.93 -4.35
CA ILE A 186 0.75 3.18 -3.57
C ILE A 186 0.95 4.43 -4.45
N ALA A 187 1.58 4.27 -5.63
CA ALA A 187 1.96 5.36 -6.52
C ALA A 187 0.98 5.65 -7.67
N SER A 188 -0.12 4.89 -7.80
CA SER A 188 -1.12 5.14 -8.85
C SER A 188 -2.27 6.01 -8.33
N PRO A 189 -2.47 7.25 -8.83
CA PRO A 189 -3.76 7.90 -8.73
C PRO A 189 -4.75 7.10 -9.57
N THR A 190 -5.72 6.46 -8.92
CA THR A 190 -6.87 5.85 -9.57
C THR A 190 -7.65 6.90 -10.36
N THR A 191 -7.37 7.01 -11.66
CA THR A 191 -8.37 7.45 -12.63
C THR A 191 -9.32 6.28 -12.82
N SER A 192 -10.26 6.12 -11.89
CA SER A 192 -11.40 5.23 -12.07
C SER A 192 -12.37 5.93 -13.02
N THR A 193 -12.22 5.67 -14.32
CA THR A 193 -13.32 5.90 -15.27
C THR A 193 -14.37 4.84 -14.99
N GLY A 194 -15.28 5.15 -14.06
CA GLY A 194 -16.49 4.37 -13.85
C GLY A 194 -17.35 4.46 -15.10
N LEU A 195 -17.42 3.39 -15.89
CA LEU A 195 -18.57 3.17 -16.74
C LEU A 195 -19.75 2.76 -15.84
N ALA A 196 -20.71 3.66 -15.73
CA ALA A 196 -22.05 3.33 -15.25
C ALA A 196 -22.82 2.52 -16.31
N PRO A 197 -23.77 1.66 -15.90
CA PRO A 197 -24.49 0.76 -16.79
C PRO A 197 -25.57 1.49 -17.59
N THR A 198 -25.64 1.21 -18.89
CA THR A 198 -26.79 1.56 -19.72
C THR A 198 -27.93 0.58 -19.48
N ALA A 199 -29.05 1.12 -19.04
CA ALA A 199 -30.33 0.43 -19.02
C ALA A 199 -30.90 0.34 -20.45
N SER A 200 -31.27 -0.86 -20.88
CA SER A 200 -32.17 -1.11 -22.00
C SER A 200 -33.00 -2.36 -21.72
N SER A 201 -34.31 -2.15 -21.64
CA SER A 201 -35.41 -3.11 -21.51
C SER A 201 -35.51 -4.10 -22.68
N THR A 202 -35.96 -5.34 -22.45
CA THR A 202 -37.33 -5.85 -22.79
C THR A 202 -37.43 -7.40 -22.70
N SER A 203 -38.54 -7.85 -22.09
CA SER A 203 -39.29 -9.13 -22.18
C SER A 203 -38.70 -10.49 -21.76
N GLY A 204 -39.32 -11.08 -20.71
CA GLY A 204 -40.10 -12.31 -20.88
C GLY A 204 -39.77 -13.53 -19.99
N SER A 205 -40.71 -13.87 -19.07
CA SER A 205 -41.02 -15.22 -18.53
C SER A 205 -39.95 -15.92 -17.66
N SER A 206 -40.17 -16.53 -16.50
CA SER A 206 -41.36 -16.96 -15.74
C SER A 206 -40.88 -17.46 -14.36
N THR A 207 -41.71 -17.24 -13.34
CA THR A 207 -41.90 -18.05 -12.10
C THR A 207 -40.66 -18.50 -11.31
N ASP A 208 -40.42 -17.85 -10.16
CA ASP A 208 -40.58 -18.54 -8.88
C ASP A 208 -40.62 -17.55 -7.70
N ARG A 209 -41.45 -17.88 -6.71
CA ARG A 209 -41.77 -17.08 -5.52
C ARG A 209 -40.87 -17.54 -4.36
N PRO A 210 -40.40 -16.64 -3.49
CA PRO A 210 -40.73 -16.84 -2.09
C PRO A 210 -41.27 -15.57 -1.43
N ASP A 211 -42.27 -15.81 -0.60
CA ASP A 211 -42.95 -14.88 0.29
C ASP A 211 -42.02 -14.47 1.44
N HIS A 212 -41.77 -13.17 1.62
CA HIS A 212 -41.41 -12.60 2.90
C HIS A 212 -41.90 -11.16 3.00
N SER A 213 -43.06 -11.03 3.62
CA SER A 213 -43.56 -9.80 4.22
C SER A 213 -42.65 -9.37 5.38
N MET A 214 -41.99 -8.21 5.27
CA MET A 214 -41.27 -7.58 6.38
C MET A 214 -42.09 -6.42 6.99
N PRO A 215 -42.14 -6.28 8.32
CA PRO A 215 -42.96 -5.28 8.99
C PRO A 215 -42.35 -3.87 8.95
N VAL A 216 -43.20 -2.87 8.72
CA VAL A 216 -42.95 -1.40 8.64
C VAL A 216 -42.21 -0.74 9.82
N ARG A 217 -41.77 -1.49 10.84
CA ARG A 217 -41.08 -0.94 12.03
C ARG A 217 -39.56 -0.79 11.86
N GLU A 218 -38.92 -1.57 10.99
CA GLU A 218 -37.45 -1.55 10.78
C GLU A 218 -36.96 -0.36 9.93
N LEU A 219 -37.84 0.27 9.15
CA LEU A 219 -37.51 1.46 8.33
C LEU A 219 -37.30 2.73 9.18
N TRP A 220 -37.93 2.81 10.36
CA TRP A 220 -37.80 3.99 11.23
C TRP A 220 -36.46 4.05 11.95
N ASP A 221 -35.88 2.89 12.31
CA ASP A 221 -34.57 2.83 12.97
C ASP A 221 -33.44 3.20 12.00
N TYR A 222 -33.55 2.81 10.73
CA TYR A 222 -32.62 3.23 9.67
C TYR A 222 -32.68 4.75 9.42
N VAL A 223 -33.88 5.33 9.34
CA VAL A 223 -34.04 6.79 9.15
C VAL A 223 -33.51 7.56 10.36
N LEU A 224 -33.75 7.07 11.58
CA LEU A 224 -33.22 7.70 12.80
C LEU A 224 -31.68 7.61 12.87
N MET A 225 -31.09 6.51 12.40
CA MET A 225 -29.64 6.35 12.29
C MET A 225 -29.02 7.33 11.29
N PHE A 226 -29.65 7.54 10.12
CA PHE A 226 -29.17 8.52 9.13
C PHE A 226 -29.29 9.97 9.63
N VAL A 227 -30.40 10.32 10.30
CA VAL A 227 -30.60 11.68 10.84
C VAL A 227 -29.61 11.99 11.97
N THR A 228 -29.34 11.01 12.85
CA THR A 228 -28.35 11.17 13.94
C THR A 228 -26.91 11.24 13.40
N ALA A 229 -26.56 10.44 12.40
CA ALA A 229 -25.26 10.52 11.73
C ALA A 229 -25.02 11.89 11.07
N CYS A 230 -26.02 12.41 10.34
CA CYS A 230 -25.96 13.75 9.74
C CYS A 230 -25.83 14.86 10.80
N ALA A 231 -26.59 14.77 11.90
CA ALA A 231 -26.49 15.73 12.99
C ALA A 231 -25.10 15.72 13.65
N CYS A 232 -24.51 14.54 13.89
CA CYS A 232 -23.16 14.41 14.40
C CYS A 232 -22.09 14.98 13.45
N ALA A 233 -22.21 14.74 12.14
CA ALA A 233 -21.30 15.29 11.15
C ALA A 233 -21.33 16.83 11.11
N CYS A 234 -22.52 17.42 11.17
CA CYS A 234 -22.69 18.88 11.23
C CYS A 234 -22.09 19.48 12.51
N VAL A 235 -22.32 18.85 13.67
CA VAL A 235 -21.75 19.33 14.94
C VAL A 235 -20.22 19.22 14.93
N CYS A 236 -19.66 18.12 14.42
CA CYS A 236 -18.21 17.96 14.27
C CYS A 236 -17.60 19.03 13.35
N ALA A 237 -18.24 19.32 12.21
CA ALA A 237 -17.77 20.36 11.30
C ALA A 237 -17.81 21.76 11.95
N CYS A 238 -18.87 22.08 12.69
CA CYS A 238 -18.99 23.35 13.42
C CYS A 238 -17.93 23.49 14.53
N VAL A 239 -17.70 22.44 15.32
CA VAL A 239 -16.67 22.47 16.38
C VAL A 239 -15.28 22.62 15.76
N CYS A 240 -15.00 21.91 14.65
CA CYS A 240 -13.73 22.02 13.94
C CYS A 240 -13.50 23.45 13.41
N ALA A 241 -14.51 24.06 12.77
CA ALA A 241 -14.43 25.44 12.30
C ALA A 241 -14.21 26.44 13.45
N CYS A 242 -14.88 26.26 14.60
CA CYS A 242 -14.68 27.11 15.78
C CYS A 242 -13.29 26.97 16.42
N VAL A 243 -12.73 25.76 16.45
CA VAL A 243 -11.36 25.51 16.97
C VAL A 243 -10.32 26.16 16.05
N LEU A 244 -10.48 26.00 14.73
CA LEU A 244 -9.58 26.60 13.74
C LEU A 244 -9.63 28.14 13.77
N ALA A 245 -10.82 28.74 13.93
CA ALA A 245 -10.98 30.19 14.08
C ALA A 245 -10.30 30.73 15.34
N ARG A 246 -10.31 29.97 16.45
CA ARG A 246 -9.62 30.35 17.70
C ARG A 246 -8.10 30.18 17.63
N ALA A 247 -7.61 29.26 16.81
CA ALA A 247 -6.19 29.02 16.61
C ALA A 247 -5.53 30.04 15.63
N GLY A 248 -6.27 31.03 15.14
CA GLY A 248 -5.75 32.02 14.19
C GLY A 248 -5.41 31.43 12.81
N VAL A 249 -5.88 30.22 12.52
CA VAL A 249 -5.68 29.57 11.22
C VAL A 249 -6.75 30.08 10.26
N PRO A 250 -6.39 30.60 9.07
CA PRO A 250 -7.38 31.05 8.09
C PRO A 250 -8.19 29.84 7.60
N VAL A 251 -9.48 29.81 7.94
CA VAL A 251 -10.42 28.83 7.40
C VAL A 251 -10.86 29.31 6.01
N THR A 252 -10.22 28.80 4.97
CA THR A 252 -10.70 28.99 3.60
C THR A 252 -11.94 28.12 3.42
N CYS A 253 -13.14 28.71 3.57
CA CYS A 253 -14.36 28.08 3.10
C CYS A 253 -14.20 27.83 1.59
N CYS A 254 -14.15 26.56 1.16
CA CYS A 254 -14.33 26.22 -0.24
C CYS A 254 -15.73 26.68 -0.66
N THR A 255 -15.85 27.92 -1.14
CA THR A 255 -17.01 28.34 -1.91
C THR A 255 -17.06 27.42 -3.12
N MET A 256 -18.08 26.56 -3.19
CA MET A 256 -18.42 25.87 -4.43
C MET A 256 -18.70 26.94 -5.48
N ASN A 257 -17.68 27.22 -6.28
CA ASN A 257 -17.77 28.15 -7.39
C ASN A 257 -18.49 27.42 -8.51
N ILE A 258 -19.83 27.46 -8.49
CA ILE A 258 -20.66 26.99 -9.60
C ILE A 258 -20.44 27.97 -10.75
N THR A 259 -19.39 27.73 -11.52
CA THR A 259 -19.18 28.43 -12.79
C THR A 259 -20.09 27.79 -13.82
N HIS A 260 -21.19 28.48 -14.12
CA HIS A 260 -22.11 28.14 -15.19
C HIS A 260 -21.39 28.35 -16.53
N ARG A 261 -20.72 27.32 -17.06
CA ARG A 261 -20.04 27.40 -18.37
C ARG A 261 -21.08 27.29 -19.48
N SER A 262 -21.47 28.45 -20.01
CA SER A 262 -22.28 28.57 -21.22
C SER A 262 -21.47 28.10 -22.44
N SER A 263 -21.96 27.07 -23.13
CA SER A 263 -21.49 26.65 -24.46
C SER A 263 -21.75 27.72 -25.52
N ARG A 264 -20.73 27.99 -26.32
CA ARG A 264 -20.71 28.59 -27.69
C ARG A 264 -19.23 28.71 -28.04
N GLY A 265 -18.64 28.24 -29.12
CA GLY A 265 -18.98 27.49 -30.33
C GLY A 265 -17.69 27.55 -31.18
N SER A 266 -17.30 26.48 -31.89
CA SER A 266 -16.23 26.52 -32.91
C SER A 266 -16.54 27.52 -34.03
N PRO A 267 -15.56 28.02 -34.81
CA PRO A 267 -14.88 27.28 -35.93
C PRO A 267 -13.34 27.48 -35.91
N ASP A 268 -12.50 26.52 -36.32
CA ASP A 268 -12.00 26.17 -37.68
C ASP A 268 -10.75 26.99 -38.11
N GLU A 269 -9.93 26.43 -39.01
CA GLU A 269 -8.57 26.79 -39.47
C GLU A 269 -7.40 26.29 -38.59
N GLY A 270 -6.34 25.64 -39.07
CA GLY A 270 -5.91 25.33 -40.43
C GLY A 270 -4.40 25.10 -40.42
N GLN A 271 -3.97 24.00 -41.04
CA GLN A 271 -2.72 23.80 -41.79
C GLN A 271 -1.32 23.95 -41.14
N GLN A 272 -0.47 22.97 -41.51
CA GLN A 272 0.94 23.05 -41.95
C GLN A 272 2.06 22.51 -41.03
N ASP A 273 2.55 21.34 -41.45
CA ASP A 273 3.95 20.88 -41.32
C ASP A 273 4.94 21.89 -41.92
N PRO A 274 6.24 21.79 -41.56
CA PRO A 274 7.18 21.26 -42.55
C PRO A 274 8.31 20.35 -42.00
N GLU A 275 8.77 19.48 -42.90
CA GLU A 275 10.06 18.77 -42.91
C GLU A 275 11.27 19.73 -43.01
N THR A 276 12.39 19.39 -42.37
CA THR A 276 13.80 19.42 -42.89
C THR A 276 14.72 18.86 -41.79
N GLU A 277 15.35 17.69 -41.93
CA GLU A 277 16.60 17.33 -42.65
C GLU A 277 17.92 17.59 -41.87
N MET A 278 18.69 16.49 -41.72
CA MET A 278 20.14 16.29 -41.51
C MET A 278 20.99 17.26 -40.68
N THR A 279 21.79 16.70 -39.76
CA THR A 279 23.23 16.53 -40.05
C THR A 279 23.94 15.53 -39.13
N SER A 280 24.82 14.76 -39.77
CA SER A 280 25.81 13.83 -39.24
C SER A 280 27.01 14.56 -38.63
N LYS A 281 27.46 14.11 -37.45
CA LYS A 281 28.89 13.99 -37.12
C LYS A 281 29.10 13.08 -35.91
#